data_AF-A0A4Y7U278-F1
#
_entry.id   AF-A0A4Y7U278-F1
#
_cell.length_a   1.000
_cell.length_b   1.000
_cell.length_c   1.000
_cell.angle_alpha   90.00
_cell.angle_beta   90.00
_cell.angle_gamma   90.00
#
_symmetry.space_group_name_H-M   'P 1'
#
loop_
_entity.id
_entity.type
_entity.pdbx_description
1 polymer ?
#
loop_
_entity_poly.entity_id
_entity_poly.type
_entity_poly.pdbx_seq_one_letter_code
_entity_poly.pdbx_strand_id
1 'polypeptide(L)'
;EIKVLVPLLKRFGNTLIAITGNITSFLAKGSDYVLNTTVDTEACPINLAPTNSTTAQLVMGDALAVCLMEMRDFKPEDFAVYHPGGALGKKLLLRVKDM
;
A
#
# COMPACT_ATOMS: atom_id res chain seq x y z
N GLU A 1 -5.39 -2.00 18.93
CA GLU A 1 -4.30 -1.03 18.63
C GLU A 1 -4.79 0.14 17.76
N ILE A 2 -5.18 -0.08 16.49
CA ILE A 2 -5.50 1.02 15.54
C ILE A 2 -6.62 1.97 16.01
N LYS A 3 -7.62 1.48 16.76
CA LYS A 3 -8.70 2.33 17.31
C LYS A 3 -8.19 3.49 18.16
N VAL A 4 -7.04 3.34 18.81
CA VAL A 4 -6.42 4.39 19.64
C VAL A 4 -5.78 5.49 18.78
N LEU A 5 -5.31 5.15 17.57
CA LEU A 5 -4.64 6.09 16.68
C LEU A 5 -5.61 7.00 15.94
N VAL A 6 -6.80 6.50 15.58
CA VAL A 6 -7.77 7.26 14.76
C VAL A 6 -8.14 8.61 15.39
N PRO A 7 -8.55 8.71 16.69
CA PRO A 7 -8.86 10.01 17.28
C PRO A 7 -7.65 10.96 17.33
N LEU A 8 -6.44 10.43 17.52
CA LEU A 8 -5.21 11.23 17.57
C LEU A 8 -4.90 11.82 16.20
N LEU A 9 -4.92 11.01 15.14
CA LEU A 9 -4.69 11.46 13.76
C LEU A 9 -5.72 12.50 13.32
N LYS A 10 -7.00 12.29 13.66
CA LYS A 10 -8.05 13.29 13.38
C LYS A 10 -7.83 14.59 14.15
N ARG A 11 -7.43 14.52 15.42
CA ARG A 11 -7.14 15.72 16.23
C ARG A 11 -6.03 16.58 15.63
N PHE A 12 -5.04 15.95 14.99
CA PHE A 12 -3.96 16.67 14.31
C PHE A 12 -4.31 17.11 12.88
N GLY A 13 -5.52 16.84 12.40
CA GLY A 13 -5.98 17.26 11.07
C GLY A 13 -5.36 16.47 9.92
N ASN A 14 -4.84 15.26 10.17
CA ASN A 14 -4.32 14.40 9.12
C ASN A 14 -5.46 13.83 8.26
N THR A 15 -5.27 13.82 6.94
CA THR A 15 -6.11 13.02 6.04
C THR A 15 -5.92 11.54 6.36
N LEU A 16 -6.99 10.86 6.73
CA LEU A 16 -7.00 9.44 7.06
C LEU A 16 -7.67 8.63 5.95
N ILE A 17 -6.91 7.71 5.34
CA ILE A 17 -7.40 6.76 4.34
C ILE A 17 -7.40 5.37 4.97
N ALA A 18 -8.55 4.71 5.04
CA ALA A 18 -8.66 3.33 5.53
C ALA A 18 -8.58 2.32 4.38
N ILE A 19 -7.75 1.29 4.51
CA ILE A 19 -7.89 0.05 3.75
C ILE A 19 -8.54 -0.97 4.68
N THR A 20 -9.74 -1.44 4.35
CA THR A 20 -10.47 -2.37 5.23
C THR A 20 -11.50 -3.19 4.49
N GLY A 21 -11.69 -4.43 4.96
CA GLY A 21 -12.77 -5.31 4.50
C GLY A 21 -14.10 -5.15 5.25
N ASN A 22 -14.22 -4.17 6.15
CA ASN A 22 -15.50 -3.85 6.80
C ASN A 22 -15.77 -2.34 6.76
N ILE A 23 -16.58 -1.92 5.79
CA ILE A 23 -16.96 -0.52 5.55
C ILE A 23 -17.82 0.11 6.65
N THR A 24 -18.37 -0.70 7.56
CA THR A 24 -19.16 -0.22 8.71
C THR A 24 -18.35 -0.13 10.01
N SER A 25 -17.06 -0.51 9.95
CA SER A 25 -16.16 -0.55 11.10
C SER A 25 -15.85 0.84 11.68
N PHE A 26 -15.32 0.86 12.90
CA PHE A 26 -14.83 2.09 13.55
C PHE A 26 -13.78 2.82 12.70
N LEU A 27 -12.86 2.07 12.08
CA LEU A 27 -11.82 2.64 11.21
C LEU A 27 -12.46 3.29 9.98
N ALA A 28 -13.33 2.58 9.27
CA ALA A 28 -14.00 3.10 8.07
C ALA A 28 -14.80 4.39 8.35
N LYS A 29 -15.59 4.40 9.43
CA LYS A 29 -16.36 5.58 9.86
C LYS A 29 -15.48 6.73 10.36
N GLY A 30 -14.27 6.41 10.82
CA GLY A 30 -13.30 7.37 11.30
C GLY A 30 -12.48 8.06 10.21
N SER A 31 -12.38 7.45 9.02
CA SER A 31 -11.55 7.91 7.91
C SER A 31 -12.25 8.89 6.98
N ASP A 32 -11.47 9.70 6.27
CA ASP A 32 -11.96 10.60 5.22
C ASP A 32 -12.24 9.85 3.91
N TYR A 33 -11.43 8.83 3.63
CA TYR A 33 -11.59 7.95 2.47
C TYR A 33 -11.48 6.49 2.88
N VAL A 34 -12.21 5.62 2.18
CA VAL A 34 -12.20 4.17 2.42
C VAL A 34 -11.91 3.44 1.12
N LEU A 35 -10.83 2.66 1.13
CA LEU A 35 -10.49 1.68 0.11
C LEU A 35 -11.01 0.33 0.57
N ASN A 36 -12.08 -0.12 -0.09
CA ASN A 36 -12.78 -1.34 0.25
C ASN A 36 -12.02 -2.56 -0.29
N THR A 37 -11.58 -3.43 0.63
CA THR A 37 -10.93 -4.72 0.31
C THR A 37 -11.72 -5.87 0.92
N THR A 38 -13.04 -5.77 0.93
CA THR A 38 -13.92 -6.85 1.41
C THR A 38 -13.75 -8.07 0.52
N VAL A 39 -13.64 -9.23 1.13
CA VAL A 39 -13.64 -10.54 0.46
C VAL A 39 -14.78 -11.35 1.05
N ASP A 40 -15.43 -12.18 0.23
CA ASP A 40 -16.57 -12.99 0.69
C ASP A 40 -16.14 -14.10 1.65
N THR A 41 -14.99 -14.72 1.37
CA THR A 41 -14.39 -15.79 2.17
C THR A 41 -12.87 -15.76 2.08
N GLU A 42 -12.22 -16.36 3.07
CA GLU A 42 -10.81 -16.74 3.02
C GLU A 42 -10.65 -18.09 2.33
N ALA A 43 -9.51 -18.30 1.67
CA ALA A 43 -9.15 -19.60 1.11
C ALA A 43 -8.77 -20.62 2.19
N CYS A 44 -8.54 -20.17 3.42
CA CYS A 44 -8.37 -21.03 4.58
C CYS A 44 -9.59 -21.95 4.77
N PRO A 45 -9.44 -23.28 4.90
CA PRO A 45 -10.58 -24.21 5.00
C PRO A 45 -11.54 -23.95 6.16
N ILE A 46 -11.08 -23.30 7.23
CA ILE A 46 -11.89 -22.93 8.40
C ILE A 46 -12.20 -21.43 8.46
N ASN A 47 -11.86 -20.67 7.41
CA ASN A 47 -12.14 -19.25 7.27
C ASN A 47 -11.61 -18.34 8.40
N LEU A 48 -10.52 -18.75 9.07
CA LEU A 48 -9.91 -17.99 10.18
C LEU A 48 -8.60 -17.30 9.79
N ALA A 49 -7.78 -17.97 8.98
CA ALA A 49 -6.49 -17.42 8.59
C ALA A 49 -6.69 -16.40 7.46
N PRO A 50 -6.14 -15.18 7.58
CA PRO A 50 -6.16 -14.22 6.50
C PRO A 50 -5.36 -14.72 5.30
N THR A 51 -6.01 -14.91 4.16
CA THR A 51 -5.36 -15.35 2.91
C THR A 51 -5.83 -14.50 1.74
N ASN A 52 -7.13 -14.44 1.51
CA ASN A 52 -7.75 -13.65 0.46
C ASN A 52 -7.77 -12.19 0.88
N SER A 53 -8.11 -11.90 2.14
CA SER A 53 -8.14 -10.51 2.63
C SER A 53 -6.76 -9.85 2.63
N THR A 54 -5.71 -10.56 3.03
CA THR A 54 -4.32 -10.06 2.99
C THR A 54 -3.84 -9.89 1.54
N THR A 55 -4.15 -10.83 0.66
CA THR A 55 -3.86 -10.70 -0.79
C THR A 55 -4.59 -9.50 -1.39
N ALA A 56 -5.88 -9.31 -1.09
CA ALA A 56 -6.65 -8.18 -1.59
C ALA A 56 -6.08 -6.83 -1.12
N GLN A 57 -5.64 -6.74 0.14
CA GLN A 57 -4.98 -5.54 0.66
C GLN A 57 -3.61 -5.30 0.02
N LEU A 58 -2.82 -6.35 -0.22
CA LEU A 58 -1.54 -6.24 -0.93
C LEU A 58 -1.74 -5.72 -2.35
N VAL A 59 -2.67 -6.31 -3.10
CA VAL A 59 -2.99 -5.90 -4.48
C VAL A 59 -3.54 -4.47 -4.52
N MET A 60 -4.37 -4.06 -3.55
CA MET A 60 -4.81 -2.66 -3.42
C MET A 60 -3.62 -1.71 -3.23
N GLY A 61 -2.64 -2.09 -2.41
CA GLY A 61 -1.40 -1.33 -2.21
C GLY A 61 -0.59 -1.20 -3.50
N ASP A 62 -0.39 -2.31 -4.22
CA ASP A 62 0.33 -2.32 -5.49
C ASP A 62 -0.36 -1.46 -6.56
N ALA A 63 -1.70 -1.57 -6.67
CA ALA A 63 -2.48 -0.77 -7.60
C ALA A 63 -2.32 0.74 -7.31
N LEU A 64 -2.40 1.16 -6.04
CA LEU A 64 -2.17 2.55 -5.66
C LEU A 64 -0.75 3.01 -6.02
N ALA A 65 0.26 2.20 -5.73
CA ALA A 65 1.65 2.53 -6.03
C ALA A 65 1.87 2.71 -7.54
N VAL A 66 1.37 1.78 -8.36
CA VAL A 66 1.49 1.84 -9.83
C VAL A 66 0.75 3.06 -10.39
N CYS A 67 -0.48 3.32 -9.94
CA CYS A 67 -1.22 4.51 -10.36
C CYS A 67 -0.47 5.80 -10.00
N LEU A 68 0.12 5.88 -8.80
CA LEU A 68 0.91 7.05 -8.40
C LEU A 68 2.21 7.18 -9.21
N MET A 69 2.86 6.07 -9.57
CA MET A 69 4.03 6.08 -10.44
C MET A 69 3.68 6.65 -11.82
N GLU A 70 2.58 6.21 -12.42
CA GLU A 70 2.11 6.71 -13.71
C GLU A 70 1.73 8.19 -13.63
N MET A 71 0.92 8.58 -12.63
CA MET A 71 0.49 9.97 -12.45
C MET A 71 1.64 10.95 -12.17
N ARG A 72 2.77 10.45 -11.65
CA ARG A 72 3.96 11.26 -11.33
C ARG A 72 5.06 11.16 -12.40
N ASP A 73 4.81 10.46 -13.51
CA ASP A 73 5.83 10.21 -14.54
C ASP A 73 7.11 9.62 -13.94
N PHE A 74 6.97 8.64 -13.03
CA PHE A 74 8.09 8.03 -12.32
C PHE A 74 8.95 7.22 -13.27
N LYS A 75 10.24 7.57 -13.38
CA LYS A 75 11.14 7.05 -14.42
C LYS A 75 12.09 5.99 -13.88
N PRO A 76 12.71 5.19 -14.77
CA PRO A 76 13.78 4.28 -14.38
C PRO A 76 14.93 4.98 -13.64
N GLU A 77 15.25 6.22 -14.00
CA GLU A 77 16.31 6.99 -13.35
C GLU A 77 15.96 7.31 -11.88
N ASP A 78 14.68 7.62 -11.59
CA ASP A 78 14.20 7.82 -10.23
C ASP A 78 14.32 6.53 -9.42
N PHE A 79 13.97 5.39 -10.02
CA PHE A 79 14.14 4.07 -9.38
C PHE A 79 15.59 3.82 -8.95
N ALA A 80 16.54 4.16 -9.82
CA ALA A 80 17.96 3.96 -9.59
C ALA A 80 18.51 4.80 -8.43
N VAL A 81 18.01 6.04 -8.27
CA VAL A 81 18.37 6.93 -7.15
C VAL A 81 17.92 6.36 -5.80
N TYR A 82 16.70 5.79 -5.74
CA TYR A 82 16.17 5.24 -4.49
C TYR A 82 16.63 3.80 -4.19
N HIS A 83 17.14 3.08 -5.19
CA HIS A 83 17.58 1.67 -5.05
C HIS A 83 18.98 1.39 -5.60
N PRO A 84 20.01 2.19 -5.27
CA PRO A 84 21.32 2.12 -5.94
C PRO A 84 22.08 0.81 -5.68
N GLY A 85 21.82 0.13 -4.55
CA GLY A 85 22.49 -1.11 -4.17
C GLY A 85 21.92 -2.39 -4.80
N GLY A 86 20.70 -2.33 -5.35
CA GLY A 86 20.02 -3.49 -5.91
C GLY A 86 20.48 -3.84 -7.33
N ALA A 87 20.20 -5.07 -7.78
CA ALA A 87 20.58 -5.52 -9.13
C ALA A 87 20.04 -4.60 -10.25
N LEU A 88 18.79 -4.13 -10.10
CA LEU A 88 18.15 -3.22 -11.05
C LEU A 88 18.75 -1.81 -10.99
N GLY A 89 18.99 -1.25 -9.79
CA GLY A 89 19.62 0.06 -9.66
C GLY A 89 21.04 0.08 -10.20
N LYS A 90 21.82 -0.98 -9.93
CA LYS A 90 23.15 -1.17 -10.53
C LYS A 90 23.08 -1.24 -12.06
N LYS A 91 22.13 -1.98 -12.63
CA LYS A 91 21.93 -2.06 -14.10
C LYS A 91 21.66 -0.69 -14.72
N LEU A 92 20.98 0.21 -14.01
CA LEU A 92 20.64 1.55 -14.50
C LEU A 92 21.76 2.57 -14.31
N LEU A 93 22.67 2.36 -13.34
CA LEU A 93 23.76 3.30 -13.00
C LEU A 93 25.13 2.92 -13.56
N LEU A 94 25.40 1.64 -13.81
CA LEU A 94 26.70 1.15 -14.30
C LEU A 94 27.00 1.67 -15.70
N ARG A 95 28.13 2.35 -15.86
CA ARG A 95 28.66 2.77 -17.16
C ARG A 95 29.80 1.84 -17.58
N VAL A 96 30.13 1.84 -18.87
CA VAL A 96 31.22 1.03 -19.45
C VAL A 96 32.56 1.24 -18.72
N LYS A 97 32.83 2.45 -18.22
CA LYS A 97 34.04 2.78 -17.46
C LYS A 97 34.09 2.24 -16.03
N ASP A 98 32.95 1.76 -15.52
CA ASP A 98 32.80 1.23 -14.16
C ASP A 98 32.91 -0.31 -14.15
N MET A 99 33.15 -0.93 -15.32
CA MET A 99 33.56 -2.33 -15.49
C MET A 99 35.09 -2.46 -15.44
#